data_AF-A0A6A0GSM5-F1
#
_entry.id   AF-A0A6A0GSM5-F1
#
_cell.length_a   1.000
_cell.length_b   1.000
_cell.length_c   1.000
_cell.angle_alpha   90.00
_cell.angle_beta   90.00
_cell.angle_gamma   90.00
#
_symmetry.space_group_name_H-M   'P 1'
#
loop_
_entity.id
_entity.type
_entity.pdbx_description
1 polymer ?
#
loop_
_entity_poly.entity_id
_entity_poly.type
_entity_poly.pdbx_seq_one_letter_code
_entity_poly.pdbx_strand_id
1 'polypeptide(L)'
;MAKHLVQAALAAVQVVGRAFVKAVRQEIAVYHYLVEQASQAAAARHGGGRQGAEHSATNSKLGMTLDEAKQILNVKELSKEQVQKNYEYLFNINDKAKGGSLYLQSKVSSA
;
A
#
# COMPACT_ATOMS: atom_id res chain seq x y z
N MET A 1 26.64 -35.43 -29.60
CA MET A 1 26.56 -33.96 -29.71
C MET A 1 25.33 -33.37 -29.01
N ALA A 2 24.10 -33.75 -29.37
CA ALA A 2 22.87 -33.18 -28.79
C ALA A 2 22.74 -33.33 -27.25
N LYS A 3 23.15 -34.46 -26.68
CA LYS A 3 23.07 -34.74 -25.23
C LYS A 3 23.84 -33.72 -24.37
N HIS A 4 25.00 -33.26 -24.84
CA HIS A 4 25.84 -32.30 -24.11
C HIS A 4 25.32 -30.87 -24.20
N LEU A 5 24.71 -30.50 -25.33
CA LEU A 5 24.03 -29.21 -25.49
C LEU A 5 22.81 -29.09 -24.57
N VAL A 6 22.02 -30.17 -24.46
CA VAL A 6 20.87 -30.23 -23.54
C VAL A 6 21.33 -30.12 -22.08
N GLN A 7 22.41 -30.80 -21.71
CA GLN A 7 22.99 -30.71 -20.36
C GLN A 7 23.53 -29.32 -20.03
N ALA A 8 24.21 -28.67 -20.98
CA ALA A 8 24.71 -27.30 -20.82
C ALA A 8 23.55 -26.30 -20.68
N ALA A 9 22.49 -26.44 -21.48
CA ALA A 9 21.31 -25.59 -21.39
C ALA A 9 20.58 -25.74 -20.03
N LEU A 10 20.41 -26.98 -19.55
CA LEU A 10 19.82 -27.26 -18.23
C LEU A 10 20.63 -26.64 -17.10
N ALA A 11 21.96 -26.76 -17.14
CA ALA A 11 22.85 -26.17 -16.15
C ALA A 11 22.75 -24.63 -16.15
N ALA A 12 22.71 -24.00 -17.32
CA ALA A 12 22.56 -22.56 -17.46
C ALA A 12 21.24 -22.06 -16.84
N VAL A 13 20.11 -22.73 -17.13
CA VAL A 13 18.79 -22.37 -16.58
C VAL A 13 18.77 -22.50 -15.06
N GLN A 14 19.41 -23.52 -14.49
CA GLN A 14 19.47 -23.72 -13.03
C GLN A 14 20.27 -22.62 -12.33
N VAL A 15 21.38 -22.16 -12.92
CA VAL A 15 22.22 -21.10 -12.34
C VAL A 15 21.51 -19.75 -12.41
N VAL A 16 20.96 -19.40 -13.58
CA VAL A 16 20.23 -18.13 -13.78
C VAL A 16 18.95 -18.09 -12.94
N GLY A 17 18.18 -19.18 -12.91
CA GLY A 17 16.95 -19.26 -12.12
C GLY A 17 17.21 -19.11 -10.62
N ARG A 18 18.27 -19.72 -10.07
CA ARG A 18 18.63 -19.57 -8.65
C ARG A 18 19.08 -18.15 -8.31
N ALA A 19 19.81 -17.47 -9.21
CA ALA A 19 20.21 -16.08 -9.02
C ALA A 19 19.00 -15.14 -9.04
N PHE A 20 18.08 -15.34 -9.99
CA PHE A 20 16.84 -14.56 -10.10
C PHE A 20 15.96 -14.70 -8.85
N VAL A 21 15.73 -15.93 -8.37
CA VAL A 21 14.93 -16.16 -7.14
C VAL A 21 15.60 -15.52 -5.92
N LYS A 22 16.93 -15.52 -5.83
CA LYS A 22 17.65 -14.83 -4.74
C LYS A 22 17.47 -13.31 -4.80
N ALA A 23 17.58 -12.70 -5.98
CA ALA A 23 17.38 -11.27 -6.15
C ALA A 23 15.93 -10.85 -5.80
N VAL A 24 14.94 -11.59 -6.31
CA VAL A 24 13.52 -11.34 -5.99
C VAL A 24 13.26 -11.49 -4.49
N ARG A 25 13.82 -12.52 -3.84
CA ARG A 25 13.71 -12.68 -2.38
C ARG A 25 14.38 -11.56 -1.60
N GLN A 26 15.51 -11.03 -2.07
CA GLN A 26 16.20 -9.91 -1.43
C GLN A 26 15.36 -8.64 -1.50
N GLU A 27 14.80 -8.31 -2.67
CA GLU A 27 13.91 -7.17 -2.81
C GLU A 27 12.67 -7.34 -1.92
N ILE A 28 11.99 -8.49 -2.00
CA ILE A 28 10.81 -8.76 -1.17
C ILE A 28 11.16 -8.67 0.32
N ALA A 29 12.30 -9.20 0.76
CA ALA A 29 12.72 -9.14 2.16
C ALA A 29 13.04 -7.70 2.62
N VAL A 30 13.65 -6.88 1.76
CA VAL A 30 13.88 -5.46 2.03
C VAL A 30 12.55 -4.71 2.12
N TYR A 31 11.61 -4.95 1.20
CA TYR A 31 10.26 -4.40 1.28
C TYR A 31 9.55 -4.86 2.56
N HIS A 32 9.64 -6.14 2.92
CA HIS A 32 9.02 -6.68 4.13
C HIS A 32 9.59 -6.04 5.40
N TYR A 33 10.91 -5.83 5.46
CA TYR A 33 11.58 -5.17 6.58
C TYR A 33 11.11 -3.70 6.73
N LEU A 34 10.99 -2.96 5.62
CA LEU A 34 10.50 -1.58 5.65
C LEU A 34 9.03 -1.49 6.08
N VAL A 35 8.19 -2.42 5.61
CA VAL A 35 6.77 -2.48 5.97
C VAL A 35 6.57 -2.87 7.43
N GLU A 36 7.38 -3.79 7.96
CA GLU A 36 7.30 -4.23 9.36
C GLU A 36 7.76 -3.14 10.33
N GLN A 37 8.76 -2.35 9.96
CA GLN A 37 9.20 -1.22 10.79
C GLN A 37 8.16 -0.09 10.80
N ALA A 38 7.53 0.18 9.64
CA ALA A 38 6.44 1.16 9.54
C ALA A 38 5.18 0.70 10.32
N SER A 39 4.87 -0.60 10.31
CA SER A 39 3.72 -1.15 11.04
C SER A 39 3.94 -1.12 12.56
N GLN A 40 5.15 -1.41 13.04
CA GLN A 40 5.49 -1.28 14.47
C GLN A 40 5.46 0.18 14.93
N ALA A 41 5.96 1.11 14.12
CA ALA A 41 5.89 2.55 14.43
C ALA A 41 4.44 3.07 14.46
N ALA A 42 3.57 2.55 13.59
CA ALA A 42 2.14 2.86 13.62
C ALA A 42 1.42 2.22 14.83
N ALA A 43 1.73 0.97 15.16
CA ALA A 43 1.18 0.28 16.33
C ALA A 43 1.59 0.96 17.65
N ALA A 44 2.80 1.51 17.74
CA ALA A 44 3.25 2.30 18.89
C ALA A 44 2.48 3.63 19.05
N ARG A 45 1.99 4.21 17.95
CA ARG A 45 1.19 5.46 17.96
C ARG A 45 -0.29 5.22 18.30
N HIS A 46 -0.84 4.07 17.95
CA HIS A 46 -2.27 3.76 18.12
C HIS A 46 -2.62 2.99 19.40
N GLY A 47 -1.69 2.89 20.36
CA GLY A 47 -1.92 2.21 21.63
C GLY A 47 -1.90 0.68 21.45
N GLY A 48 -0.74 0.07 21.67
CA GLY A 48 -0.56 -1.37 21.56
C GLY A 48 -1.57 -2.17 22.41
N GLY A 49 -1.91 -3.37 21.95
CA GLY A 49 -2.85 -4.27 22.62
C GLY A 49 -4.11 -4.55 21.78
N ARG A 50 -5.17 -5.01 22.44
CA ARG A 50 -6.42 -5.46 21.80
C ARG A 50 -7.14 -4.34 21.02
N GLN A 51 -7.04 -3.09 21.50
CA GLN A 51 -7.58 -1.91 20.81
C GLN A 51 -6.82 -1.57 19.52
N GLY A 52 -5.49 -1.62 19.52
CA GLY A 52 -4.69 -1.46 18.31
C GLY A 52 -4.93 -2.56 17.27
N ALA A 53 -5.16 -3.80 17.72
CA ALA A 53 -5.53 -4.91 16.85
C ALA A 53 -6.94 -4.72 16.23
N GLU A 54 -7.91 -4.23 17.02
CA GLU A 54 -9.24 -3.90 16.51
C GLU A 54 -9.20 -2.71 15.54
N HIS A 55 -8.46 -1.65 15.84
CA HIS A 55 -8.27 -0.50 14.95
C HIS A 55 -7.60 -0.89 13.63
N SER A 56 -6.57 -1.75 13.67
CA SER A 56 -5.93 -2.27 12.46
C SER A 56 -6.87 -3.15 11.64
N ALA A 57 -7.68 -3.98 12.30
CA ALA A 57 -8.68 -4.81 11.64
C ALA A 57 -9.82 -3.98 11.02
N THR A 58 -10.27 -2.90 11.67
CA THR A 58 -11.26 -1.98 11.10
C THR A 58 -10.70 -1.21 9.91
N ASN A 59 -9.46 -0.71 10.01
CA ASN A 59 -8.80 -0.01 8.90
C ASN A 59 -8.56 -0.95 7.71
N SER A 60 -8.22 -2.22 7.97
CA SER A 60 -8.08 -3.25 6.93
C SER A 60 -9.40 -3.61 6.27
N LYS A 61 -10.52 -3.57 7.02
CA LYS A 61 -11.88 -3.78 6.49
C LYS A 61 -12.38 -2.58 5.68
N LEU A 62 -12.06 -1.36 6.11
CA LEU A 62 -12.44 -0.12 5.43
C LEU A 62 -11.49 0.24 4.28
N GLY A 63 -10.32 -0.38 4.20
CA GLY A 63 -9.31 -0.13 3.17
C GLY A 63 -8.53 1.17 3.36
N MET A 64 -8.71 1.87 4.50
CA MET A 64 -8.09 3.16 4.81
C MET A 64 -8.00 3.39 6.32
N THR A 65 -6.94 4.07 6.78
CA THR A 65 -6.81 4.50 8.18
C THR A 65 -7.42 5.88 8.41
N LEU A 66 -7.85 6.20 9.65
CA LEU A 66 -8.35 7.54 9.98
C LEU A 66 -7.31 8.65 9.69
N ASP A 67 -6.03 8.38 9.92
CA ASP A 67 -4.97 9.34 9.66
C ASP A 67 -4.74 9.53 8.15
N GLU A 68 -4.85 8.46 7.36
CA GLU A 68 -4.85 8.55 5.88
C GLU A 68 -6.04 9.36 5.38
N ALA A 69 -7.25 9.12 5.90
CA ALA A 69 -8.45 9.88 5.54
C ALA A 69 -8.28 11.39 5.86
N LYS A 70 -7.75 11.72 7.04
CA LYS A 70 -7.43 13.10 7.42
C LYS A 70 -6.43 13.76 6.47
N GLN A 71 -5.41 13.02 6.03
CA GLN A 71 -4.42 13.52 5.08
C GLN A 71 -5.02 13.73 3.68
N ILE A 72 -5.80 12.77 3.18
CA ILE A 72 -6.49 12.88 1.89
C ILE A 72 -7.44 14.08 1.88
N LEU A 73 -8.24 14.24 2.93
CA LEU A 73 -9.18 15.36 3.07
C LEU A 73 -8.49 16.65 3.54
N ASN A 74 -7.18 16.64 3.79
CA ASN A 74 -6.41 17.78 4.29
C ASN A 74 -7.06 18.46 5.51
N VAL A 75 -7.41 17.65 6.52
CA VAL A 75 -8.00 18.11 7.78
C VAL A 75 -7.15 17.68 8.97
N LYS A 76 -6.95 18.59 9.93
CA LYS A 76 -6.25 18.27 11.18
C LYS A 76 -7.22 17.76 12.25
N GLU A 77 -8.39 18.37 12.33
CA GLU A 77 -9.47 18.03 13.25
C GLU A 77 -10.73 17.64 12.49
N LEU A 78 -11.52 16.73 13.06
CA LEU A 78 -12.76 16.23 12.46
C LEU A 78 -13.91 17.24 12.69
N SER A 79 -13.86 18.38 12.00
CA SER A 79 -14.99 19.29 11.85
C SER A 79 -15.84 18.83 10.66
N LYS A 80 -17.16 18.70 10.87
CA LYS A 80 -18.09 18.29 9.81
C LYS A 80 -18.07 19.25 8.64
N GLU A 81 -17.99 20.54 8.93
CA GLU A 81 -17.98 21.62 7.94
C GLU A 81 -16.71 21.55 7.08
N GLN A 82 -15.55 21.37 7.72
CA GLN A 82 -14.27 21.31 7.01
C GLN A 82 -14.12 20.03 6.19
N VAL A 83 -14.58 18.89 6.74
CA VAL A 83 -14.60 17.60 6.05
C VAL A 83 -15.48 17.68 4.81
N GLN A 84 -16.72 18.16 4.95
CA GLN A 84 -17.66 18.27 3.84
C GLN A 84 -17.12 19.18 2.73
N LYS A 85 -16.62 20.37 3.11
CA LYS A 85 -16.06 21.33 2.16
C LYS A 85 -14.89 20.76 1.37
N ASN A 86 -13.95 20.11 2.04
CA ASN A 86 -12.77 19.56 1.39
C ASN A 86 -13.13 18.32 0.56
N TYR A 87 -14.03 17.47 1.05
CA TYR A 87 -14.56 16.34 0.30
C TYR A 87 -15.19 16.79 -1.01
N GLU A 88 -16.16 17.73 -0.96
CA GLU A 88 -16.85 18.21 -2.16
C GLU A 88 -15.89 18.82 -3.17
N TYR A 89 -14.95 19.64 -2.70
CA TYR A 89 -13.92 20.23 -3.55
C TYR A 89 -13.06 19.15 -4.22
N LEU A 90 -12.44 18.25 -3.44
CA LEU A 90 -11.52 17.23 -3.92
C LEU A 90 -12.23 16.21 -4.83
N PHE A 91 -13.45 15.82 -4.50
CA PHE A 91 -14.24 14.88 -5.29
C PHE A 91 -14.61 15.48 -6.65
N ASN A 92 -14.97 16.75 -6.68
CA ASN A 92 -15.41 17.45 -7.88
C ASN A 92 -14.25 17.76 -8.85
N ILE A 93 -13.08 18.16 -8.34
CA ILE A 93 -11.92 18.44 -9.21
C ILE A 93 -11.29 17.15 -9.79
N ASN A 94 -11.48 16.02 -9.12
CA ASN A 94 -10.98 14.72 -9.58
C ASN A 94 -11.97 13.96 -10.47
N ASP A 95 -13.13 14.57 -10.79
CA ASP A 95 -14.09 13.99 -11.71
C ASP A 95 -13.46 13.67 -13.06
N LYS A 96 -13.57 12.40 -13.48
CA LYS A 96 -13.06 11.91 -14.76
C LYS A 96 -13.62 12.69 -15.96
N ALA A 97 -14.87 13.16 -15.89
CA ALA A 97 -15.48 13.98 -16.94
C ALA A 97 -14.81 15.35 -17.10
N LYS A 98 -14.12 15.83 -16.06
CA LYS A 98 -13.38 17.11 -16.03
C LYS A 98 -11.89 16.93 -16.26
N GLY A 99 -11.45 15.75 -16.71
CA GLY A 99 -10.03 15.41 -16.89
C GLY A 99 -9.34 14.96 -15.61
N GLY A 100 -10.09 14.70 -14.53
CA GLY A 100 -9.56 14.16 -13.28
C GLY A 100 -9.24 12.67 -13.33
N SER A 101 -8.68 12.16 -12.24
CA SER A 101 -8.32 10.75 -12.09
C SER A 101 -9.38 9.99 -11.30
N LEU A 102 -9.97 8.97 -11.93
CA LEU A 102 -10.89 8.05 -11.25
C LEU A 102 -10.28 7.46 -9.98
N TYR A 103 -8.98 7.15 -10.00
CA TYR A 103 -8.28 6.63 -8.83
C TYR A 103 -8.28 7.63 -7.66
N LEU A 104 -7.99 8.90 -7.95
CA LEU A 104 -7.98 9.95 -6.93
C LEU A 104 -9.39 10.24 -6.43
N GLN A 105 -10.37 10.28 -7.32
CA GLN A 105 -11.78 10.44 -6.95
C GLN A 105 -12.27 9.30 -6.05
N SER A 106 -11.92 8.05 -6.37
CA SER A 106 -12.23 6.89 -5.52
C SER A 106 -11.54 6.97 -4.17
N LYS A 107 -10.28 7.44 -4.11
CA LYS A 107 -9.57 7.66 -2.85
C LYS A 107 -10.23 8.72 -1.97
N VAL A 108 -10.72 9.81 -2.55
CA VAL A 108 -11.50 10.82 -1.84
C VAL A 108 -12.86 10.25 -1.37
N SER A 109 -13.48 9.37 -2.14
CA SER A 109 -14.76 8.73 -1.77
C SER A 109 -14.65 7.71 -0.63
N SER A 110 -13.48 7.09 -0.47
CA SER A 110 -13.21 6.12 0.60
C SER A 110 -12.68 6.76 1.88
N ALA A 111 -12.32 8.05 1.84
CA ALA A 111 -11.86 8.85 2.96
C ALA A 111 -13.03 9.46 3.73
#